data_AF-A0A1G7JGF2-F1
#
_entry.id   AF-A0A1G7JGF2-F1
#
_cell.length_a   1.000
_cell.length_b   1.000
_cell.length_c   1.000
_cell.angle_alpha   90.00
_cell.angle_beta   90.00
_cell.angle_gamma   90.00
#
_symmetry.space_group_name_H-M   'P 1'
#
loop_
_entity.id
_entity.type
_entity.pdbx_description
1 polymer ?
#
loop_
_entity_poly.entity_id
_entity_poly.type
_entity_poly.pdbx_seq_one_letter_code
_entity_poly.pdbx_strand_id
1 'polypeptide(L)'
;MAQITDPSDGVPEQSHQAHPIKLYLTCWGFLFVLSAGSYWVDYAQLQGLLRWSLILIFMFLKAGLIVAVFMHMAWERLALTYAILLPPLAALVFMAIMMAESDYTLFTRTVYLGAE
;
A
#
# COMPACT_ATOMS: atom_id res chain seq x y z
N MET A 1 24.29 -20.04 -60.14
CA MET A 1 24.71 -19.06 -59.11
C MET A 1 23.62 -18.01 -59.06
N ALA A 2 22.76 -17.86 -58.05
CA ALA A 2 22.86 -18.22 -56.64
C ALA A 2 21.49 -18.66 -56.06
N GLN A 3 21.54 -19.65 -55.15
CA GLN A 3 20.70 -19.96 -53.96
C GLN A 3 19.22 -19.50 -53.97
N ILE A 4 18.21 -20.38 -53.97
CA ILE A 4 17.73 -21.23 -52.86
C ILE A 4 17.69 -20.51 -51.51
N THR A 5 16.50 -20.04 -51.11
CA THR A 5 15.96 -20.20 -49.73
C THR A 5 14.43 -20.03 -49.74
N ASP A 6 13.81 -20.77 -48.81
CA ASP A 6 12.43 -21.21 -48.60
C ASP A 6 11.39 -20.07 -48.35
N PRO A 7 10.07 -20.37 -48.38
CA PRO A 7 8.97 -19.45 -48.12
C PRO A 7 8.82 -19.16 -46.62
N SER A 8 7.98 -18.19 -46.26
CA SER A 8 7.62 -17.84 -44.87
C SER A 8 8.71 -17.22 -44.00
N ASP A 9 9.04 -15.94 -44.22
CA ASP A 9 9.76 -15.13 -43.23
C ASP A 9 9.01 -13.82 -42.99
N GLY A 10 8.39 -13.69 -41.80
CA GLY A 10 7.89 -12.39 -41.32
C GLY A 10 6.81 -12.36 -40.25
N VAL A 11 6.24 -13.49 -39.80
CA VAL A 11 5.47 -13.54 -38.53
C VAL A 11 6.09 -14.69 -37.75
N PRO A 12 6.69 -14.48 -36.57
CA PRO A 12 6.16 -13.65 -35.48
C PRO A 12 7.22 -12.74 -34.84
N GLU A 13 6.80 -11.65 -34.24
CA GLU A 13 7.35 -11.18 -32.96
C GLU A 13 6.36 -10.12 -32.51
N GLN A 14 5.24 -10.59 -31.94
CA GLN A 14 4.50 -9.76 -31.00
C GLN A 14 5.53 -9.35 -29.97
N SER A 15 6.01 -8.11 -30.06
CA SER A 15 6.72 -7.43 -29.00
C SER A 15 5.75 -7.31 -27.83
N HIS A 16 5.52 -8.43 -27.15
CA HIS A 16 4.91 -8.52 -25.85
C HIS A 16 5.85 -7.75 -24.95
N GLN A 17 5.65 -6.44 -24.90
CA GLN A 17 5.64 -5.61 -23.71
C GLN A 17 6.06 -6.42 -22.48
N ALA A 18 7.35 -6.72 -22.36
CA ALA A 18 7.88 -7.76 -21.45
C ALA A 18 8.13 -7.18 -20.05
N HIS A 19 7.56 -6.01 -19.76
CA HIS A 19 7.73 -5.30 -18.51
C HIS A 19 6.66 -5.48 -17.41
N PRO A 20 5.48 -6.10 -17.62
CA PRO A 20 4.48 -6.20 -16.55
C PRO A 20 4.56 -7.51 -15.74
N ILE A 21 5.11 -8.61 -16.27
CA ILE A 21 5.05 -9.92 -15.59
C ILE A 21 5.86 -9.96 -14.28
N LYS A 22 7.06 -9.35 -14.28
CA LYS A 22 7.92 -9.26 -13.09
C LYS A 22 7.27 -8.38 -12.03
N LEU A 23 6.52 -7.36 -12.44
CA LEU A 23 5.85 -6.44 -11.53
C LEU A 23 4.68 -7.12 -10.81
N TYR A 24 3.89 -7.92 -11.53
CA TYR A 24 2.82 -8.72 -10.93
C TYR A 24 3.35 -9.78 -9.97
N LEU A 25 4.42 -10.49 -10.31
CA LEU A 25 5.07 -11.46 -9.42
C LEU A 25 5.62 -10.80 -8.15
N THR A 26 6.22 -9.61 -8.28
CA THR A 26 6.74 -8.84 -7.14
C THR A 26 5.60 -8.34 -6.26
N CYS A 27 4.56 -7.75 -6.85
CA CYS A 27 3.36 -7.30 -6.14
C CYS A 27 2.68 -8.45 -5.39
N TRP A 28 2.53 -9.59 -6.07
CA TRP A 28 1.96 -10.79 -5.49
C TRP A 28 2.78 -11.30 -4.30
N GLY A 29 4.11 -11.38 -4.43
CA GLY A 29 4.98 -11.81 -3.33
C GLY A 29 4.94 -10.85 -2.13
N PHE A 30 4.95 -9.54 -2.39
CA PHE A 30 4.93 -8.54 -1.33
C PHE A 30 3.56 -8.49 -0.62
N LEU A 31 2.45 -8.63 -1.36
CA LEU A 31 1.10 -8.79 -0.80
C LEU A 31 0.96 -10.07 0.02
N PHE A 32 1.56 -11.17 -0.44
CA PHE A 32 1.57 -12.45 0.28
C PHE A 32 2.31 -12.31 1.62
N VAL A 33 3.51 -11.73 1.62
CA VAL A 33 4.29 -11.47 2.83
C VAL A 33 3.52 -10.58 3.81
N LEU A 34 2.89 -9.52 3.31
CA LEU A 34 2.04 -8.64 4.12
C LEU A 34 0.82 -9.35 4.72
N SER A 35 0.16 -10.20 3.93
CA SER A 35 -0.99 -10.99 4.40
C SER A 35 -0.57 -11.99 5.46
N ALA A 36 0.58 -12.66 5.27
CA ALA A 36 1.15 -13.57 6.27
C ALA A 36 1.58 -12.84 7.54
N GLY A 37 2.20 -11.66 7.39
CA GLY A 37 2.54 -10.79 8.52
C GLY A 37 1.31 -10.34 9.30
N SER A 38 0.23 -9.96 8.61
CA SER A 38 -1.02 -9.54 9.24
C SER A 38 -1.65 -10.68 10.05
N TYR A 39 -1.57 -11.91 9.53
CA TYR A 39 -2.05 -13.10 10.21
C TYR A 39 -1.22 -13.43 11.45
N TRP A 40 0.11 -13.32 11.36
CA TRP A 40 1.02 -13.50 12.51
C TRP A 40 0.73 -12.53 13.66
N VAL A 41 0.39 -11.31 13.29
CA VAL A 41 0.08 -10.25 14.22
C VAL A 41 -1.28 -10.44 14.89
N ASP A 42 -2.26 -10.95 14.14
CA ASP A 42 -3.57 -11.33 14.67
C ASP A 42 -3.42 -12.50 15.67
N TYR A 43 -2.48 -13.41 15.39
CA TYR A 43 -2.13 -14.52 16.26
C TYR A 43 -1.48 -14.10 17.57
N ALA A 44 -0.79 -12.96 17.61
CA ALA A 44 -0.16 -12.45 18.83
C ALA A 44 -1.17 -12.03 19.92
N GLN A 45 -2.49 -11.97 19.61
CA GLN A 45 -3.59 -11.79 20.56
C GLN A 45 -3.35 -10.67 21.60
N LEU A 46 -2.67 -9.61 21.20
CA LEU A 46 -2.33 -8.49 22.08
C LEU A 46 -3.62 -7.72 22.41
N GLN A 47 -4.00 -7.67 23.69
CA GLN A 47 -5.20 -6.98 24.14
C GLN A 47 -4.94 -5.47 24.35
N GLY A 48 -5.96 -4.65 24.08
CA GLY A 48 -5.92 -3.18 24.28
C GLY A 48 -5.46 -2.37 23.06
N LEU A 49 -4.77 -1.26 23.31
CA LEU A 49 -4.27 -0.30 22.30
C LEU A 49 -3.33 -0.93 21.26
N LEU A 50 -2.60 -1.99 21.64
CA LEU A 50 -1.70 -2.70 20.72
C LEU A 50 -2.45 -3.34 19.55
N ARG A 51 -3.71 -3.76 19.73
CA ARG A 51 -4.52 -4.29 18.63
C ARG A 51 -4.87 -3.20 17.62
N TRP A 52 -5.20 -2.01 18.11
CA TRP A 52 -5.57 -0.86 17.29
C TRP A 52 -4.40 -0.37 16.44
N SER A 53 -3.23 -0.15 17.05
CA SER A 53 -2.04 0.30 16.31
C SER A 53 -1.62 -0.71 15.26
N LEU A 54 -1.72 -1.99 15.57
CA LEU A 54 -1.25 -3.05 14.72
C LEU A 54 -2.18 -3.25 13.50
N ILE A 55 -3.51 -3.21 13.69
CA ILE A 55 -4.47 -3.19 12.57
C ILE A 55 -4.23 -1.97 11.67
N LEU A 56 -4.03 -0.78 12.25
CA LEU A 56 -3.72 0.43 11.49
C LEU A 56 -2.42 0.28 10.70
N ILE A 57 -1.36 -0.28 11.30
CA ILE A 57 -0.08 -0.52 10.62
C ILE A 57 -0.26 -1.49 9.45
N PHE A 58 -0.94 -2.63 9.61
CA PHE A 58 -1.18 -3.55 8.48
C PHE A 58 -2.05 -2.96 7.39
N MET A 59 -3.07 -2.18 7.78
CA MET A 59 -3.94 -1.47 6.86
C MET A 59 -3.15 -0.45 6.03
N PHE A 60 -2.24 0.29 6.67
CA PHE A 60 -1.36 1.25 6.01
C PHE A 60 -0.30 0.58 5.15
N LEU A 61 0.34 -0.46 5.66
CA LEU A 61 1.48 -1.10 5.01
C LEU A 61 1.02 -1.80 3.72
N LYS A 62 -0.15 -2.45 3.72
CA LYS A 62 -0.69 -3.02 2.48
C LYS A 62 -1.18 -1.94 1.50
N ALA A 63 -1.83 -0.88 1.96
CA ALA A 63 -2.32 0.19 1.10
C ALA A 63 -1.17 1.01 0.51
N GLY A 64 -0.17 1.37 1.31
CA GLY A 64 1.03 2.09 0.91
C GLY A 64 1.89 1.29 -0.05
N LEU A 65 1.97 -0.03 0.13
CA LEU A 65 2.65 -0.91 -0.82
C LEU A 65 1.92 -0.95 -2.18
N ILE A 66 0.60 -1.06 -2.18
CA ILE A 66 -0.20 -1.01 -3.42
C ILE A 66 0.05 0.33 -4.13
N VAL A 67 0.01 1.44 -3.39
CA VAL A 67 0.31 2.78 -3.93
C VAL A 67 1.73 2.86 -4.47
N ALA A 68 2.75 2.42 -3.73
CA ALA A 68 4.14 2.49 -4.18
C ALA A 68 4.37 1.64 -5.45
N VAL A 69 3.84 0.42 -5.51
CA VAL A 69 4.03 -0.50 -6.65
C VAL A 69 3.21 -0.07 -7.87
N PHE A 70 1.94 0.32 -7.69
CA PHE A 70 1.11 0.77 -8.82
C PHE A 70 1.48 2.18 -9.28
N MET A 71 1.86 3.09 -8.37
CA MET A 71 2.21 4.45 -8.77
C MET A 71 3.62 4.58 -9.32
N HIS A 72 4.58 3.74 -8.92
CA HIS A 72 5.92 3.76 -9.50
C HIS A 72 5.92 3.45 -11.02
N MET A 73 4.91 2.74 -11.53
CA MET A 73 4.74 2.47 -12.97
C MET A 73 4.07 3.61 -13.78
N ALA A 74 3.51 4.64 -13.14
CA ALA A 74 2.66 5.65 -13.79
C ALA A 74 3.34 7.02 -14.01
N TRP A 75 4.64 7.03 -14.35
CA TRP A 75 5.49 8.23 -14.47
C TRP A 75 5.22 9.11 -15.73
N GLU A 76 3.96 9.30 -16.11
CA GLU A 76 3.53 10.37 -17.04
C GLU A 76 2.37 11.23 -16.49
N ARG A 77 1.77 10.87 -15.34
CA ARG A 77 0.58 11.57 -14.79
C ARG A 77 0.63 11.77 -13.27
N LEU A 78 1.68 12.41 -12.77
CA LEU A 78 1.85 12.77 -11.35
C LEU A 78 0.62 13.50 -10.75
N ALA A 79 -0.10 14.29 -11.56
CA ALA A 79 -1.30 15.00 -11.12
C ALA A 79 -2.50 14.07 -10.79
N LEU A 80 -2.70 12.98 -11.55
CA LEU A 80 -3.78 12.01 -11.28
C LEU A 80 -3.47 11.15 -10.05
N THR A 81 -2.20 10.83 -9.87
CA THR A 81 -1.67 10.19 -8.66
C THR A 81 -1.95 11.04 -7.42
N TYR A 82 -1.60 12.33 -7.45
CA TYR A 82 -1.88 13.21 -6.32
C TYR A 82 -3.37 13.33 -6.06
N ALA A 83 -4.23 13.41 -7.09
CA ALA A 83 -5.67 13.48 -6.88
C ALA A 83 -6.27 12.28 -6.14
N ILE A 84 -5.70 11.08 -6.26
CA ILE A 84 -6.14 9.85 -5.56
C ILE A 84 -5.45 9.64 -4.21
N LEU A 85 -4.21 10.11 -4.05
CA LEU A 85 -3.45 9.97 -2.79
C LEU A 85 -3.74 11.11 -1.79
N LEU A 86 -4.08 12.29 -2.30
CA LEU A 86 -4.45 13.45 -1.48
C LEU A 86 -5.67 13.16 -0.58
N PRO A 87 -6.78 12.55 -1.05
CA PRO A 87 -7.91 12.23 -0.18
C PRO A 87 -7.57 11.31 1.02
N PRO A 88 -6.88 10.16 0.86
CA PRO A 88 -6.49 9.34 2.00
C PRO A 88 -5.47 10.06 2.90
N LEU A 89 -4.54 10.84 2.36
CA LEU A 89 -3.59 11.59 3.17
C LEU A 89 -4.27 12.67 4.01
N ALA A 90 -5.23 13.40 3.42
CA ALA A 90 -6.04 14.38 4.14
C ALA A 90 -6.88 13.72 5.24
N ALA A 91 -7.48 12.55 4.98
CA ALA A 91 -8.24 11.80 5.98
C ALA A 91 -7.36 11.37 7.17
N LEU A 92 -6.10 11.05 6.93
CA LEU A 92 -5.16 10.67 7.99
C LEU A 92 -4.70 11.85 8.83
N VAL A 93 -4.43 12.99 8.20
CA VAL A 93 -4.13 14.22 8.93
C VAL A 93 -5.33 14.60 9.80
N PHE A 94 -6.54 14.51 9.26
CA PHE A 94 -7.77 14.76 10.01
C PHE A 94 -7.95 13.79 11.18
N MET A 95 -7.75 12.49 10.95
CA MET A 95 -7.77 11.47 12.00
C MET A 95 -6.73 11.75 13.09
N ALA A 96 -5.49 12.10 12.72
CA ALA A 96 -4.41 12.38 13.65
C ALA A 96 -4.72 13.60 14.55
N ILE A 97 -5.29 14.66 13.96
CA ILE A 97 -5.73 15.84 14.72
C ILE A 97 -6.86 15.47 15.71
N MET A 98 -7.85 14.69 15.27
CA MET A 98 -8.96 14.26 16.13
C MET A 98 -8.49 13.33 17.26
N MET A 99 -7.50 12.48 16.99
CA MET A 99 -6.86 11.63 18.02
C MET A 99 -6.15 12.49 19.06
N ALA A 100 -5.40 13.51 18.65
CA ALA A 100 -4.72 14.41 19.59
C ALA A 100 -5.72 15.15 20.51
N GLU A 101 -6.82 15.68 19.97
CA GLU A 101 -7.89 16.32 20.74
C GLU A 101 -8.55 15.38 21.77
N SER A 102 -8.73 14.10 21.39
CA SER A 102 -9.26 13.09 22.30
C SER A 102 -8.34 12.87 23.51
N ASP A 103 -7.02 12.84 23.31
CA ASP A 103 -6.03 12.70 24.38
C ASP A 103 -6.03 13.93 25.31
N TYR A 104 -6.10 15.15 24.75
CA TYR A 104 -6.18 16.39 25.55
C TYR A 104 -7.43 16.46 26.43
N THR A 105 -8.57 15.98 25.91
CA THR A 105 -9.83 15.91 26.66
C THR A 105 -9.74 14.89 27.80
N LEU A 106 -9.11 13.74 27.57
CA LEU A 106 -8.93 12.71 28.59
C LEU A 106 -7.96 13.18 29.69
N PHE A 107 -6.84 13.78 29.29
CA PHE A 107 -5.83 14.32 30.20
C PHE A 107 -6.42 15.40 31.11
N THR A 108 -7.15 16.36 30.55
CA THR A 108 -7.85 17.40 31.33
C THR A 108 -8.86 16.80 32.32
N ARG A 109 -9.64 15.78 31.92
CA ARG A 109 -10.52 15.07 32.86
C ARG A 109 -9.74 14.43 34.01
N THR A 110 -8.67 13.72 33.72
CA THR A 110 -7.89 13.04 34.78
C THR A 110 -7.19 14.02 35.72
N VAL A 111 -6.71 15.17 35.22
CA VAL A 111 -6.03 16.18 36.04
C VAL A 111 -7.00 16.94 36.93
N TYR A 112 -8.21 17.25 36.46
CA TYR A 112 -9.19 18.04 37.22
C TYR A 112 -10.19 17.20 38.02
N LEU A 113 -10.54 15.97 37.60
CA LEU A 113 -11.46 15.07 38.32
C LEU A 113 -10.76 13.99 39.15
N GLY A 114 -9.44 13.77 38.96
CA GLY A 114 -8.64 12.83 39.77
C GLY A 114 -7.89 13.49 40.93
N ALA A 115 -8.13 14.78 41.17
CA ALA A 115 -7.51 15.58 42.23
C ALA A 115 -8.41 15.73 43.48
N GLU A 116 -9.41 14.85 43.62
CA GLU A 116 -10.22 14.60 44.83
C GLU A 116 -9.97 13.18 45.35
#